data_AF-A0A3P7PA89-F1
#
_entry.id   AF-A0A3P7PA89-F1
#
_cell.length_a   1.000
_cell.length_b   1.000
_cell.length_c   1.000
_cell.angle_alpha   90.00
_cell.angle_beta   90.00
_cell.angle_gamma   90.00
#
_symmetry.space_group_name_H-M   'P 1'
#
loop_
_entity.id
_entity.type
_entity.pdbx_description
1 polymer ?
#
loop_
_entity_poly.entity_id
_entity_poly.type
_entity_poly.pdbx_seq_one_letter_code
_entity_poly.pdbx_strand_id
1 'polypeptide(L)'
;MLGSKVMIGCRRRTSRDAYNSNYFNYIDVFAGLSEQDCEYGERIMRHLQFFFMDPVKKWRIRHQFPFKLFLQVLKIIFITIQLVLFAELRMAHVDFMDNTNIVLRHKFLKSWTDERDALIYPPSSGRYSVYTGSDIIDHFAFMINAVNLKK
;
A
#
# COMPACT_ATOMS: atom_id res chain seq x y z
N MET A 1 -48.74 -58.63 -14.46
CA MET A 1 -49.26 -57.31 -14.89
C MET A 1 -48.91 -56.30 -13.81
N LEU A 2 -48.51 -55.08 -14.18
CA LEU A 2 -47.98 -53.98 -13.33
C LEU A 2 -46.49 -54.18 -12.94
N GLY A 3 -45.52 -53.34 -13.28
CA GLY A 3 -45.47 -52.12 -14.09
C GLY A 3 -44.00 -51.67 -14.13
N SER A 4 -43.35 -51.76 -15.28
CA SER A 4 -41.95 -51.34 -15.46
C SER A 4 -41.83 -49.82 -15.40
N LYS A 5 -41.26 -49.29 -14.31
CA LYS A 5 -40.75 -47.92 -14.26
C LYS A 5 -39.49 -47.84 -15.12
N VAL A 6 -39.65 -47.18 -16.26
CA VAL A 6 -38.60 -46.76 -17.17
C VAL A 6 -37.73 -45.71 -16.45
N MET A 7 -36.50 -46.08 -16.09
CA MET A 7 -35.47 -45.14 -15.65
C MET A 7 -34.86 -44.47 -16.89
N ILE A 8 -35.15 -43.18 -17.08
CA ILE A 8 -34.49 -42.33 -18.07
C ILE A 8 -33.68 -41.29 -17.28
N GLY A 9 -32.35 -41.36 -17.38
CA GLY A 9 -31.61 -40.13 -17.60
C GLY A 9 -30.70 -39.55 -16.51
N CYS A 10 -29.72 -40.31 -16.00
CA CYS A 10 -28.39 -39.74 -15.78
C CYS A 10 -27.47 -40.22 -16.91
N ARG A 11 -27.42 -39.44 -17.99
CA ARG A 11 -26.57 -39.72 -19.16
C ARG A 11 -25.11 -39.85 -18.70
N ARG A 12 -24.60 -41.08 -18.61
CA ARG A 12 -23.17 -41.41 -18.49
C ARG A 12 -22.43 -40.69 -19.61
N ARG A 13 -21.81 -39.56 -19.31
CA ARG A 13 -20.84 -38.95 -20.21
C ARG A 13 -19.54 -39.70 -19.99
N THR A 14 -19.18 -40.49 -21.00
CA THR A 14 -17.99 -41.32 -21.05
C THR A 14 -16.74 -40.51 -20.76
N SER A 15 -16.03 -40.93 -19.71
CA SER A 15 -14.58 -40.82 -19.51
C SER A 15 -13.80 -40.54 -20.80
N ARG A 16 -13.33 -39.31 -21.01
CA ARG A 16 -12.27 -39.01 -22.00
C ARG A 16 -11.51 -37.68 -21.82
N ASP A 17 -11.98 -36.75 -21.00
CA ASP A 17 -11.30 -35.46 -20.83
C ASP A 17 -10.60 -35.36 -19.47
N ALA A 18 -9.53 -36.16 -19.30
CA ALA A 18 -8.64 -36.16 -18.14
C ALA A 18 -7.62 -35.00 -18.22
N TYR A 19 -8.10 -33.75 -18.28
CA TYR A 19 -7.26 -32.56 -18.21
C TYR A 19 -7.66 -31.71 -16.99
N ASN A 20 -6.81 -31.78 -15.97
CA ASN A 20 -6.71 -30.94 -14.77
C ASN A 20 -7.18 -31.57 -13.45
N SER A 21 -6.20 -32.05 -12.69
CA SER A 21 -6.22 -32.79 -11.41
C SER A 21 -6.91 -32.12 -10.21
N ASN A 22 -7.68 -31.04 -10.39
CA ASN A 22 -8.32 -30.28 -9.29
C ASN A 22 -9.85 -30.37 -9.26
N TYR A 23 -10.47 -31.23 -10.09
CA TYR A 23 -11.92 -31.45 -10.13
C TYR A 23 -12.41 -32.56 -9.19
N PHE A 24 -11.52 -33.04 -8.31
CA PHE A 24 -11.70 -34.23 -7.49
C PHE A 24 -12.87 -34.08 -6.51
N ASN A 25 -13.80 -35.05 -6.55
CA ASN A 25 -14.89 -35.33 -5.60
C ASN A 25 -16.24 -34.58 -5.69
N TYR A 26 -16.53 -33.80 -6.73
CA TYR A 26 -17.88 -33.20 -6.82
C TYR A 26 -18.89 -34.05 -7.59
N ILE A 27 -18.43 -34.81 -8.58
CA ILE A 27 -19.29 -35.76 -9.31
C ILE A 27 -19.81 -36.84 -8.36
N ASP A 28 -18.99 -37.27 -7.40
CA ASP A 28 -19.39 -38.25 -6.39
C ASP A 28 -20.41 -37.66 -5.40
N VAL A 29 -20.29 -36.36 -5.05
CA VAL A 29 -21.28 -35.66 -4.24
C VAL A 29 -22.62 -35.56 -4.98
N PHE A 30 -22.63 -35.15 -6.26
CA PHE A 30 -23.87 -35.03 -7.02
C PHE A 30 -24.53 -36.36 -7.39
N ALA A 31 -23.76 -37.44 -7.44
CA ALA A 31 -24.30 -38.78 -7.67
C ALA A 31 -25.28 -39.24 -6.58
N GLY A 32 -25.24 -38.64 -5.38
CA GLY A 32 -26.13 -38.94 -4.27
C GLY A 32 -27.38 -38.05 -4.15
N LEU A 33 -27.52 -37.01 -4.96
CA LEU A 33 -28.64 -36.07 -4.90
C LEU A 33 -29.74 -36.39 -5.93
N SER A 34 -30.93 -35.83 -5.74
CA SER A 34 -32.03 -35.94 -6.70
C SER A 34 -31.65 -35.34 -8.06
N GLU A 35 -32.27 -35.78 -9.16
CA GLU A 35 -31.91 -35.31 -10.51
C GLU A 35 -31.98 -33.77 -10.65
N GLN A 36 -32.92 -33.13 -9.96
CA GLN A 36 -33.09 -31.67 -9.96
C GLN A 36 -31.94 -30.96 -9.23
N ASP A 37 -31.52 -31.51 -8.08
CA ASP A 37 -30.44 -30.95 -7.26
C ASP A 37 -29.07 -31.13 -7.93
N CYS A 38 -28.86 -32.23 -8.65
CA CYS A 38 -27.64 -32.49 -9.41
C CYS A 38 -27.45 -31.43 -10.51
N GLU A 39 -28.48 -31.14 -11.31
CA GLU A 39 -28.40 -30.13 -12.36
C GLU A 39 -28.16 -28.72 -11.79
N TYR A 40 -28.85 -28.38 -10.70
CA TYR A 40 -28.67 -27.11 -10.00
C TYR A 40 -27.26 -26.98 -9.42
N GLY A 41 -26.76 -28.04 -8.80
CA GLY A 41 -25.41 -28.13 -8.25
C GLY A 41 -24.33 -27.95 -9.31
N GLU A 42 -24.45 -28.62 -10.45
CA GLU A 42 -23.53 -28.45 -11.57
C GLU A 42 -23.52 -27.00 -12.09
N ARG A 43 -24.70 -26.35 -12.18
CA ARG A 43 -24.82 -24.95 -12.62
C ARG A 43 -24.12 -23.99 -11.66
N ILE A 44 -24.36 -24.11 -10.36
CA ILE A 44 -23.69 -23.30 -9.33
C ILE A 44 -22.19 -23.52 -9.38
N MET A 45 -21.75 -24.78 -9.46
CA MET A 45 -20.34 -25.11 -9.48
C MET A 45 -19.60 -24.51 -10.66
N ARG A 46 -20.17 -24.58 -11.87
CA ARG A 46 -19.58 -23.91 -13.05
C ARG A 46 -19.48 -22.39 -12.82
N HIS A 47 -20.50 -21.79 -12.21
CA HIS A 47 -20.50 -20.37 -11.90
C HIS A 47 -19.44 -20.00 -10.84
N LEU A 48 -19.28 -20.83 -9.82
CA LEU A 48 -18.31 -20.66 -8.74
C LEU A 48 -16.88 -20.84 -9.24
N GLN A 49 -16.63 -21.86 -10.06
CA GLN A 49 -15.33 -22.06 -10.71
C GLN A 49 -14.99 -20.89 -11.66
N PHE A 50 -15.97 -20.36 -12.39
CA PHE A 50 -15.77 -19.17 -13.22
C PHE A 50 -15.48 -17.91 -12.40
N PHE A 51 -15.97 -17.84 -11.16
CA PHE A 51 -15.67 -16.76 -10.21
C PHE A 51 -14.24 -16.87 -9.66
N PHE A 52 -13.78 -18.09 -9.32
CA PHE A 52 -12.43 -18.35 -8.79
C PHE A 52 -11.34 -18.57 -9.85
N MET A 53 -11.67 -18.65 -11.14
CA MET A 53 -10.69 -18.76 -12.22
C MET A 53 -9.77 -17.53 -12.27
N ASP A 54 -8.46 -17.76 -12.38
CA ASP A 54 -7.45 -16.70 -12.49
C ASP A 54 -7.83 -15.64 -13.55
N PRO A 55 -7.76 -14.33 -13.22
CA PRO A 55 -8.15 -13.27 -14.14
C PRO A 55 -7.32 -13.26 -15.43
N VAL A 56 -6.07 -13.73 -15.37
CA VAL A 56 -5.18 -13.87 -16.53
C VAL A 56 -5.70 -14.94 -17.52
N LYS A 57 -6.19 -16.09 -17.02
CA LYS A 57 -6.80 -17.13 -17.88
C LYS A 57 -8.12 -16.64 -18.47
N LYS A 58 -8.90 -15.91 -17.68
CA LYS A 58 -10.16 -15.28 -18.10
C LYS A 58 -9.94 -14.28 -19.24
N TRP A 59 -8.87 -13.49 -19.15
CA TRP A 59 -8.46 -12.54 -20.18
C TRP A 59 -8.07 -13.24 -21.48
N ARG A 60 -7.25 -14.30 -21.41
CA ARG A 60 -6.81 -15.07 -22.59
C ARG A 60 -7.97 -15.68 -23.38
N ILE A 61 -9.01 -16.15 -22.68
CA ILE A 61 -10.17 -16.80 -23.34
C ILE A 61 -11.14 -15.76 -23.92
N ARG A 62 -11.40 -14.67 -23.20
CA ARG A 62 -12.49 -13.74 -23.53
C ARG A 62 -12.05 -12.54 -24.37
N HIS A 63 -10.75 -12.28 -24.53
CA HIS A 63 -10.18 -11.10 -25.20
C HIS A 63 -10.70 -9.73 -24.71
N GLN A 64 -11.48 -9.69 -23.63
CA GLN A 64 -12.00 -8.44 -23.07
C GLN A 64 -11.04 -7.87 -22.04
N PHE A 65 -10.56 -6.65 -22.30
CA PHE A 65 -9.62 -5.95 -21.44
C PHE A 65 -10.15 -5.84 -19.99
N PRO A 66 -9.46 -6.41 -18.99
CA PRO A 66 -9.91 -6.39 -17.60
C PRO A 66 -9.59 -5.04 -17.01
N PHE A 67 -10.41 -4.03 -17.32
CA PHE A 67 -10.27 -2.68 -16.78
C PHE A 67 -10.09 -2.66 -15.26
N LYS A 68 -10.75 -3.59 -14.54
CA LYS A 68 -10.60 -3.74 -13.08
C LYS A 68 -9.16 -4.04 -12.64
N LEU A 69 -8.44 -4.89 -13.36
CA LEU A 69 -7.04 -5.23 -13.05
C LEU A 69 -6.09 -4.13 -13.54
N PHE A 70 -6.35 -3.57 -14.73
CA PHE A 70 -5.57 -2.44 -15.24
C PHE A 70 -5.61 -1.23 -14.29
N LEU A 71 -6.80 -0.89 -13.76
CA LEU A 71 -6.96 0.17 -12.78
C LEU A 71 -6.21 -0.11 -11.46
N GLN A 72 -6.08 -1.39 -11.06
CA GLN A 72 -5.28 -1.74 -9.87
C GLN A 72 -3.79 -1.45 -10.10
N VAL A 73 -3.24 -1.86 -11.25
CA VAL A 73 -1.84 -1.58 -11.60
C VAL A 73 -1.61 -0.08 -11.75
N LEU A 74 -2.53 0.61 -12.45
CA LEU A 74 -2.47 2.04 -12.65
C LEU A 74 -2.52 2.81 -11.32
N LYS A 75 -3.34 2.37 -10.37
CA LYS A 75 -3.39 2.92 -9.01
C LYS A 75 -2.03 2.79 -8.31
N ILE A 76 -1.34 1.65 -8.44
CA ILE A 76 -0.02 1.45 -7.84
C ILE A 76 1.00 2.44 -8.44
N ILE A 77 0.94 2.67 -9.75
CA ILE A 77 1.82 3.64 -10.42
C ILE A 77 1.51 5.06 -9.96
N PHE A 78 0.23 5.44 -9.85
CA PHE A 78 -0.13 6.78 -9.39
C PHE A 78 0.24 7.03 -7.93
N ILE A 79 0.03 6.06 -7.03
CA ILE A 79 0.37 6.24 -5.61
C ILE A 79 1.88 6.34 -5.41
N THR A 80 2.69 5.63 -6.20
CA THR A 80 4.15 5.74 -6.12
C THR A 80 4.63 7.09 -6.65
N ILE A 81 4.10 7.57 -7.77
CA ILE A 81 4.42 8.92 -8.29
C ILE A 81 4.00 10.01 -7.29
N GLN A 82 2.78 9.93 -6.75
CA GLN A 82 2.29 10.88 -5.75
C GLN A 82 3.18 10.89 -4.49
N LEU A 83 3.62 9.71 -4.03
CA LEU A 83 4.50 9.58 -2.86
C LEU A 83 5.87 10.21 -3.11
N VAL A 84 6.48 9.98 -4.28
CA VAL A 84 7.78 10.57 -4.64
C VAL A 84 7.67 12.10 -4.72
N LEU A 85 6.67 12.63 -5.43
CA LEU A 85 6.46 14.08 -5.53
C LEU A 85 6.23 14.74 -4.16
N PHE A 86 5.48 14.07 -3.29
CA PHE A 86 5.23 14.54 -1.93
C PHE A 86 6.49 14.50 -1.07
N ALA A 87 7.33 13.47 -1.22
CA ALA A 87 8.61 13.38 -0.53
C ALA A 87 9.55 14.52 -0.94
N GLU A 88 9.69 14.78 -2.24
CA GLU A 88 10.52 15.88 -2.77
C GLU A 88 10.07 17.24 -2.21
N LEU A 89 8.77 17.54 -2.29
CA LEU A 89 8.22 18.80 -1.76
C LEU A 89 8.49 18.95 -0.25
N ARG A 90 8.28 17.87 0.50
CA ARG A 90 8.53 17.88 1.95
C ARG A 90 10.01 18.04 2.27
N MET A 91 10.90 17.32 1.58
CA MET A 91 12.34 17.40 1.80
C MET A 91 12.85 18.82 1.53
N ALA A 92 12.45 19.44 0.42
CA ALA A 92 12.81 20.82 0.12
C ALA A 92 12.28 21.82 1.16
N HIS A 93 11.05 21.62 1.66
CA HIS A 93 10.49 22.45 2.72
C HIS A 93 11.24 22.29 4.05
N VAL A 94 11.52 21.05 4.46
CA VAL A 94 12.26 20.75 5.69
C VAL A 94 13.68 21.32 5.60
N ASP A 95 14.38 21.12 4.48
CA ASP A 95 15.72 21.67 4.25
C ASP A 95 15.72 23.22 4.33
N PHE A 96 14.74 23.89 3.71
CA PHE A 96 14.60 25.33 3.83
C PHE A 96 14.38 25.79 5.27
N MET A 97 13.52 25.09 6.03
CA MET A 97 13.28 25.37 7.44
C MET A 97 14.53 25.14 8.29
N ASP A 98 15.24 24.04 8.09
CA ASP A 98 16.45 23.70 8.84
C ASP A 98 17.55 24.72 8.58
N ASN A 99 17.81 25.04 7.31
CA ASN A 99 18.77 26.07 6.92
C ASN A 99 18.41 27.44 7.51
N THR A 100 17.13 27.81 7.49
CA THR A 100 16.66 29.06 8.11
C THR A 100 16.91 29.04 9.62
N ASN A 101 16.61 27.94 10.30
CA ASN A 101 16.84 27.80 11.75
C ASN A 101 18.32 27.87 12.11
N ILE A 102 19.20 27.21 11.35
CA ILE A 102 20.66 27.26 11.56
C ILE A 102 21.14 28.70 11.44
N VAL A 103 20.77 29.40 10.36
CA VAL A 103 21.15 30.81 10.16
C VAL A 103 20.62 31.71 11.30
N LEU A 104 19.39 31.48 11.76
CA LEU A 104 18.82 32.23 12.88
C LEU A 104 19.58 31.99 14.19
N ARG A 105 19.98 30.74 14.48
CA ARG A 105 20.78 30.39 15.66
C ARG A 105 22.12 31.10 15.63
N HIS A 106 22.86 31.00 14.53
CA HIS A 106 24.14 31.67 14.32
C HIS A 106 24.04 33.20 14.37
N LYS A 107 22.90 33.76 13.95
CA LYS A 107 22.69 35.21 13.96
C LYS A 107 22.30 35.76 15.34
N PHE A 108 21.45 35.07 16.10
CA PHE A 108 20.87 35.60 17.34
C PHE A 108 21.55 35.09 18.61
N LEU A 109 22.17 33.91 18.59
CA LEU A 109 22.76 33.31 19.78
C LEU A 109 24.25 33.66 19.85
N LYS A 110 24.62 34.55 20.78
CA LYS A 110 26.02 34.88 21.07
C LYS A 110 26.77 33.58 21.44
N SER A 111 27.94 33.38 20.84
CA SER A 111 28.81 32.20 21.03
C SER A 111 28.15 30.85 20.67
N TRP A 112 27.27 30.83 19.66
CA TRP A 112 26.81 29.57 19.07
C TRP A 112 27.95 28.89 18.29
N THR A 113 28.12 27.58 18.49
CA THR A 113 29.17 26.78 17.83
C THR A 113 28.54 25.72 16.93
N ASP A 114 29.14 25.47 15.76
CA ASP A 114 28.67 24.48 14.78
C ASP A 114 28.56 23.05 15.34
N GLU A 115 29.31 22.76 16.40
CA GLU A 115 29.23 21.48 17.13
C GLU A 115 27.84 21.17 17.67
N ARG A 116 27.02 22.20 17.94
CA ARG A 116 25.64 22.05 18.44
C ARG A 116 24.64 21.69 17.34
N ASP A 117 24.97 21.96 16.07
CA ASP A 117 24.14 21.64 14.91
C ASP A 117 24.51 20.27 14.30
N ALA A 118 25.58 19.62 14.79
CA ALA A 118 25.99 18.31 14.32
C ALA A 118 24.95 17.23 14.65
N LEU A 119 24.67 16.35 13.67
CA LEU A 119 23.77 15.19 13.81
C LEU A 119 24.34 14.05 14.67
N ILE A 120 25.53 14.24 15.25
CA ILE A 120 26.21 13.23 16.05
C ILE A 120 25.51 13.14 17.42
N TYR A 121 24.97 11.97 17.72
CA TYR A 121 24.34 11.68 19.01
C TYR A 121 25.26 10.81 19.87
N PRO A 122 25.56 11.20 21.13
CA PRO A 122 25.11 12.40 21.83
C PRO A 122 25.91 13.66 21.42
N PRO A 123 25.31 14.87 21.47
CA PRO A 123 26.02 16.10 21.12
C PRO A 123 27.13 16.41 22.13
N SER A 124 28.29 16.87 21.65
CA SER A 124 29.43 17.28 22.51
C SER A 124 29.06 18.43 23.45
N SER A 125 28.16 19.29 22.96
CA SER A 125 27.65 20.45 23.67
C SER A 125 26.22 20.20 24.13
N GLY A 126 25.97 20.39 25.43
CA GLY A 126 24.62 20.34 25.98
C GLY A 126 23.70 21.43 25.43
N ARG A 127 22.44 21.44 25.89
CA ARG A 127 21.47 22.50 25.55
C ARG A 127 22.07 23.87 25.81
N TYR A 128 21.76 24.84 24.96
CA TYR A 128 22.20 26.22 25.14
C TYR A 128 21.61 26.80 26.43
N SER A 129 22.49 27.23 27.33
CA SER A 129 22.14 27.68 28.68
C SER A 129 23.12 28.77 29.12
N VAL A 130 22.60 29.81 29.75
CA VAL A 130 23.35 30.92 30.32
C VAL A 130 22.98 31.01 31.81
N TYR A 131 23.97 31.05 32.70
CA TYR A 131 23.74 30.92 34.15
C TYR A 131 23.98 32.22 34.94
N THR A 132 24.66 33.21 34.35
CA THR A 132 25.00 34.47 35.01
C THR A 132 24.10 35.61 34.54
N GLY A 133 23.70 36.49 35.45
CA GLY A 133 22.88 37.67 35.12
C GLY A 133 23.56 38.62 34.13
N SER A 134 24.87 38.86 34.28
CA SER A 134 25.66 39.67 33.34
C SER A 134 25.62 39.11 31.93
N ASP A 135 25.80 37.79 31.82
CA ASP A 135 25.82 37.11 30.53
C ASP A 135 24.45 37.24 29.86
N ILE A 136 23.35 37.05 30.59
CA ILE A 136 21.99 37.21 30.05
C ILE A 136 21.80 38.59 29.41
N ILE A 137 22.21 39.67 30.08
CA ILE A 137 22.11 41.05 29.55
C ILE A 137 22.95 41.20 28.27
N ASP A 138 24.17 40.65 28.29
CA ASP A 138 25.06 40.62 27.12
C ASP A 138 24.45 39.87 25.92
N HIS A 139 23.77 38.75 26.16
CA HIS A 139 23.07 37.96 25.14
C HIS A 139 21.89 38.76 24.56
N PHE A 140 21.11 39.45 25.40
CA PHE A 140 20.03 40.34 24.92
C PHE A 140 20.57 41.53 24.11
N ALA A 141 21.65 42.17 24.57
CA ALA A 141 22.29 43.26 23.84
C ALA A 141 22.79 42.79 22.46
N PHE A 142 23.38 41.59 22.38
CA PHE A 142 23.77 40.97 21.11
C PHE A 142 22.58 40.75 20.17
N MET A 143 21.47 40.20 20.68
CA MET A 143 20.25 40.01 19.89
C MET A 143 19.68 41.33 19.36
N ILE A 144 19.60 42.37 20.20
CA ILE A 144 19.11 43.69 19.81
C ILE A 144 19.98 44.29 18.69
N ASN A 145 21.31 44.18 18.83
CA ASN A 145 22.25 44.61 17.79
C ASN A 145 22.04 43.82 16.48
N ALA A 146 21.86 42.51 16.54
CA ALA A 146 21.63 41.66 15.36
C ALA A 146 20.32 42.00 14.60
N VAL A 147 19.29 42.47 15.31
CA VAL A 147 18.04 42.98 14.70
C VAL A 147 18.27 44.35 14.05
N ASN A 148 18.96 45.26 14.74
CA ASN A 148 19.17 46.63 14.27
C ASN A 148 20.10 46.72 13.05
N LEU A 149 21.05 45.78 12.89
CA LEU A 149 21.95 45.73 11.72
C LEU A 149 21.24 45.50 10.37
N LYS A 150 19.91 45.31 10.35
CA LYS A 150 19.12 45.13 9.12
C LYS A 150 18.20 46.31 8.77
N LYS A 151 18.21 47.40 9.56
CA LYS A 151 17.60 48.68 9.18
C LYS A 151 18.64 49.57 8.51
#